data_AF-A0A2V9FPN4-F1
#
_entry.id   AF-A0A2V9FPN4-F1
#
_cell.length_a   1.000
_cell.length_b   1.000
_cell.length_c   1.000
_cell.angle_alpha   90.00
_cell.angle_beta   90.00
_cell.angle_gamma   90.00
#
_symmetry.space_group_name_H-M   'P 1'
#
loop_
_entity.id
_entity.type
_entity.pdbx_description
1 polymer ?
#
loop_
_entity_poly.entity_id
_entity_poly.type
_entity_poly.pdbx_seq_one_letter_code
_entity_poly.pdbx_strand_id
1 'polypeptide(L)'
;LAGARRWEEFRGAGEPIFIARKRQEVACIVYSSGTGGRPKGCMMTQENYLEQCIALTSIYPFWPGVRYLSILPTNHAIDFMVGFFGPFTCGATVVHLRTLRPEHVREAFPKYKITYVSLVPLVLKNLQKGLQARFESLPPGQRKIFNVLVGINKMLTKSRPRL
;
A
#
# COMPACT_ATOMS: atom_id res chain seq x y z
N LEU A 1 -9.61 -13.40 27.51
CA LEU A 1 -10.52 -12.30 27.11
C LEU A 1 -11.92 -12.65 27.61
N ALA A 2 -12.23 -12.32 28.86
CA ALA A 2 -13.59 -12.53 29.37
C ALA A 2 -14.53 -11.52 28.67
N GLY A 3 -15.53 -12.01 27.94
CA GLY A 3 -16.53 -11.19 27.23
C GLY A 3 -16.31 -10.98 25.73
N ALA A 4 -15.20 -11.43 25.15
CA ALA A 4 -15.03 -11.42 23.70
C ALA A 4 -15.75 -12.63 23.07
N ARG A 5 -16.59 -12.40 22.05
CA ARG A 5 -17.19 -13.46 21.24
C ARG A 5 -16.35 -13.68 19.99
N ARG A 6 -16.23 -14.93 19.54
CA ARG A 6 -15.64 -15.20 18.23
C ARG A 6 -16.52 -14.58 17.14
N TRP A 7 -15.90 -14.11 16.06
CA TRP A 7 -16.64 -13.51 14.95
C TRP A 7 -17.64 -14.50 14.35
N GLU A 8 -17.27 -15.78 14.26
CA GLU A 8 -18.10 -16.85 13.74
C GLU A 8 -19.30 -17.17 14.65
N GLU A 9 -19.19 -16.83 15.93
CA GLU A 9 -20.26 -16.98 16.94
C GLU A 9 -21.13 -15.73 17.06
N PHE A 10 -20.70 -14.61 16.45
CA PHE A 10 -21.46 -13.38 16.38
C PHE A 10 -22.60 -13.55 15.37
N ARG A 11 -23.75 -14.03 15.86
CA ARG A 11 -25.00 -14.01 15.11
C ARG A 11 -25.73 -12.70 15.42
N GLY A 12 -25.51 -11.69 14.59
CA GLY A 12 -26.31 -10.47 14.63
C GLY A 12 -27.78 -10.83 14.42
N ALA A 13 -28.64 -10.49 15.38
CA ALA A 13 -30.05 -10.88 15.37
C ALA A 13 -30.94 -9.96 14.51
N GLY A 14 -30.37 -8.99 13.79
CA GLY A 14 -31.12 -8.05 12.97
C GLY A 14 -30.24 -7.28 11.99
N GLU A 15 -30.90 -6.51 11.12
CA GLU A 15 -30.24 -5.62 10.17
C GLU A 15 -29.31 -4.62 10.88
N PRO A 16 -28.14 -4.30 10.31
CA PRO A 16 -27.25 -3.31 10.87
C PRO A 16 -27.93 -1.94 10.94
N ILE A 17 -28.01 -1.37 12.13
CA ILE A 17 -28.56 -0.02 12.35
C ILE A 17 -27.42 0.98 12.23
N PHE A 18 -27.64 2.06 11.47
CA PHE A 18 -26.69 3.15 11.39
C PHE A 18 -26.64 3.91 12.73
N ILE A 19 -25.44 4.05 13.29
CA ILE A 19 -25.19 4.86 14.49
C ILE A 19 -24.31 6.03 14.07
N ALA A 20 -24.84 7.25 14.18
CA ALA A 20 -24.07 8.46 13.93
C ALA A 20 -22.89 8.56 14.92
N ARG A 21 -21.71 8.92 14.40
CA ARG A 21 -20.48 9.08 15.19
C ARG A 21 -20.01 10.53 15.14
N LYS A 22 -19.43 11.01 16.24
CA LYS A 22 -18.79 12.34 16.28
C LYS A 22 -17.34 12.26 15.80
N ARG A 23 -16.80 13.36 15.27
CA ARG A 23 -15.42 13.43 14.76
C ARG A 23 -14.36 13.06 15.81
N GLN A 24 -14.63 13.42 17.07
CA GLN A 24 -13.71 13.20 18.19
C GLN A 24 -13.83 11.79 18.79
N GLU A 25 -14.81 10.98 18.36
CA GLU A 25 -14.93 9.61 18.82
C GLU A 25 -13.85 8.72 18.21
N VAL A 26 -13.41 7.73 18.99
CA VAL A 26 -12.42 6.74 18.58
C VAL A 26 -13.01 5.87 17.48
N ALA A 27 -12.33 5.82 16.34
CA ALA A 27 -12.68 5.01 15.19
C ALA A 27 -11.95 3.67 15.18
N CYS A 28 -10.66 3.66 15.56
CA CYS A 28 -9.80 2.50 15.51
C CYS A 28 -8.71 2.55 16.59
N ILE A 29 -8.17 1.38 16.95
CA ILE A 29 -6.93 1.27 17.72
C ILE A 29 -5.87 0.65 16.79
N VAL A 30 -4.82 1.42 16.50
CA VAL A 30 -3.68 0.94 15.72
C VAL A 30 -2.55 0.57 16.66
N TYR A 31 -1.88 -0.55 16.42
CA TYR A 31 -0.75 -0.96 17.25
C TYR A 31 0.58 -0.46 16.67
N SER A 32 1.38 0.19 17.50
CA SER A 32 2.77 0.51 17.21
C SER A 32 3.69 -0.43 17.98
N SER A 33 4.88 -0.72 17.45
CA SER A 33 5.87 -1.59 18.09
C SER A 33 6.35 -1.07 19.46
N GLY A 34 6.26 0.24 19.69
CA GLY A 34 6.79 0.91 20.88
C GLY A 34 8.31 0.80 20.98
N THR A 35 8.94 1.65 21.80
CA THR A 35 10.40 1.60 22.03
C THR A 35 10.83 0.45 22.95
N GLY A 36 9.91 -0.13 23.72
CA GLY A 36 10.18 -1.21 24.69
C GLY A 36 9.81 -2.61 24.24
N GLY A 37 9.56 -2.83 22.93
CA GLY A 37 9.20 -4.14 22.37
C GLY A 37 7.79 -4.65 22.70
N ARG A 38 7.07 -4.00 23.61
CA ARG A 38 5.64 -4.24 23.87
C ARG A 38 4.79 -3.31 23.02
N PRO A 39 3.91 -3.85 22.15
CA PRO A 39 3.06 -3.03 21.31
C PRO A 39 2.15 -2.11 22.14
N LYS A 40 2.01 -0.86 21.70
CA LYS A 40 1.11 0.12 22.32
C LYS A 40 -0.06 0.42 21.38
N GLY A 41 -1.27 0.46 21.93
CA GLY A 41 -2.46 0.87 21.20
C GLY A 41 -2.52 2.39 21.06
N CYS A 42 -2.53 2.87 19.83
CA CYS A 42 -2.76 4.25 19.46
C CYS A 42 -4.25 4.42 19.12
N MET A 43 -4.97 5.16 19.95
CA MET A 43 -6.38 5.46 19.73
C MET A 43 -6.51 6.52 18.65
N MET A 44 -7.11 6.15 17.52
CA MET A 44 -7.30 7.01 16.37
C MET A 44 -8.76 7.45 16.33
N THR A 45 -9.00 8.76 16.33
CA THR A 45 -10.35 9.32 16.18
C THR A 45 -10.78 9.32 14.70
N GLN A 46 -12.07 9.53 14.45
CA GLN A 46 -12.58 9.75 13.09
C GLN A 46 -11.86 10.93 12.42
N GLU A 47 -11.66 12.03 13.17
CA GLU A 47 -10.96 13.23 12.72
C GLU A 47 -9.51 12.96 12.32
N ASN A 48 -8.78 12.14 13.09
CA ASN A 48 -7.38 11.83 12.75
C ASN A 48 -7.24 11.15 11.38
N TYR A 49 -8.20 10.30 10.98
CA TYR A 49 -8.17 9.67 9.67
C TYR A 49 -8.63 10.59 8.55
N LEU A 50 -9.62 11.45 8.82
CA LEU A 50 -10.05 12.47 7.85
C LEU A 50 -8.90 13.44 7.52
N GLU A 51 -8.20 13.94 8.53
CA GLU A 51 -7.04 14.82 8.35
C GLU A 51 -5.90 14.11 7.62
N GLN A 52 -5.60 12.85 7.98
CA GLN A 52 -4.62 12.05 7.23
C GLN A 52 -5.04 11.83 5.77
N CYS A 53 -6.32 11.61 5.51
CA CYS A 53 -6.82 11.44 4.15
C CYS A 53 -6.61 12.72 3.33
N ILE A 54 -6.93 13.89 3.89
CA ILE A 54 -6.72 15.19 3.24
C ILE A 54 -5.23 15.40 2.95
N ALA A 55 -4.37 15.20 3.95
CA ALA A 55 -2.93 15.39 3.81
C ALA A 55 -2.30 14.40 2.80
N LEU A 56 -2.73 13.14 2.81
CA LEU A 56 -2.17 12.12 1.92
C LEU A 56 -2.63 12.30 0.47
N THR A 57 -3.91 12.61 0.26
CA THR A 57 -4.48 12.77 -1.09
C THR A 57 -4.02 14.04 -1.79
N SER A 58 -3.52 15.05 -1.05
CA SER A 58 -2.89 16.24 -1.67
C SER A 58 -1.52 15.94 -2.29
N ILE A 59 -0.83 14.91 -1.80
CA ILE A 59 0.50 14.51 -2.29
C ILE A 59 0.38 13.31 -3.25
N TYR A 60 -0.51 12.37 -2.94
CA TYR A 60 -0.76 11.14 -3.68
C TYR A 60 -2.26 11.05 -4.03
N PRO A 61 -2.72 11.78 -5.06
CA PRO A 61 -4.13 11.87 -5.37
C PRO A 61 -4.67 10.53 -5.87
N PHE A 62 -5.89 10.20 -5.44
CA PHE A 62 -6.70 9.13 -6.01
C PHE A 62 -7.87 9.75 -6.79
N TRP A 63 -8.35 9.06 -7.82
CA TRP A 63 -9.51 9.48 -8.60
C TRP A 63 -10.22 8.27 -9.23
N PRO A 64 -11.46 8.43 -9.74
CA PRO A 64 -12.13 7.37 -10.46
C PRO A 64 -11.29 6.85 -11.63
N GLY A 65 -11.01 5.54 -11.61
CA GLY A 65 -10.15 4.88 -12.60
C GLY A 65 -8.75 4.53 -12.10
N VAL A 66 -8.30 5.10 -10.98
CA VAL A 66 -7.08 4.63 -10.29
C VAL A 66 -7.31 3.21 -9.78
N ARG A 67 -6.32 2.35 -9.99
CA ARG A 67 -6.31 0.96 -9.52
C ARG A 67 -5.10 0.73 -8.63
N TYR A 68 -5.31 0.66 -7.32
CA TYR A 68 -4.28 0.41 -6.33
C TYR A 68 -4.14 -1.09 -6.08
N LEU A 69 -2.92 -1.61 -6.15
CA LEU A 69 -2.63 -2.99 -5.77
C LEU A 69 -2.23 -3.07 -4.29
N SER A 70 -3.09 -3.64 -3.45
CA SER A 70 -2.76 -3.89 -2.05
C SER A 70 -1.93 -5.17 -1.95
N ILE A 71 -0.65 -5.01 -1.59
CA ILE A 71 0.27 -6.11 -1.30
C ILE A 71 0.79 -6.09 0.14
N LEU A 72 0.40 -5.09 0.90
CA LEU A 72 0.74 -4.94 2.31
C LEU A 72 -0.44 -5.43 3.15
N PRO A 73 -0.23 -5.85 4.40
CA PRO A 73 -1.35 -6.20 5.27
C PRO A 73 -2.30 -5.01 5.43
N THR A 74 -3.59 -5.17 5.09
CA THR A 74 -4.59 -4.09 5.12
C THR A 74 -4.81 -3.51 6.53
N ASN A 75 -4.47 -4.28 7.58
CA ASN A 75 -4.51 -3.81 8.98
C ASN A 75 -3.27 -2.98 9.38
N HIS A 76 -2.25 -2.89 8.53
CA HIS A 76 -1.10 -2.02 8.74
C HIS A 76 -1.47 -0.57 8.36
N ALA A 77 -1.04 0.41 9.15
CA ALA A 77 -1.46 1.81 9.00
C ALA A 77 -1.28 2.39 7.60
N ILE A 78 -0.17 2.06 6.92
CA ILE A 78 0.09 2.50 5.54
C ILE A 78 -1.02 1.98 4.60
N ASP A 79 -1.20 0.66 4.51
CA ASP A 79 -2.16 0.07 3.56
C ASP A 79 -3.61 0.33 3.98
N PHE A 80 -3.87 0.53 5.26
CA PHE A 80 -5.16 1.00 5.73
C PHE A 80 -5.53 2.36 5.10
N MET A 81 -4.56 3.28 4.98
CA MET A 81 -4.82 4.57 4.34
C MET A 81 -4.86 4.49 2.81
N VAL A 82 -3.90 3.82 2.16
CA VAL A 82 -3.80 3.82 0.68
C VAL A 82 -4.55 2.68 -0.01
N GLY A 83 -4.91 1.63 0.73
CA GLY A 83 -5.59 0.43 0.25
C GLY A 83 -7.01 0.26 0.82
N PHE A 84 -7.44 1.14 1.72
CA PHE A 84 -8.82 1.19 2.20
C PHE A 84 -9.36 2.62 2.17
N PHE A 85 -8.90 3.50 3.06
CA PHE A 85 -9.54 4.80 3.26
C PHE A 85 -9.50 5.71 2.02
N GLY A 86 -8.31 5.99 1.47
CA GLY A 86 -8.11 6.89 0.32
C GLY A 86 -8.82 6.43 -0.95
N PRO A 87 -8.68 5.16 -1.39
CA PRO A 87 -9.37 4.70 -2.57
C PRO A 87 -10.89 4.80 -2.48
N PHE A 88 -11.49 4.45 -1.32
CA PHE A 88 -12.94 4.50 -1.17
C PHE A 88 -13.48 5.93 -1.05
N THR A 89 -12.75 6.87 -0.46
CA THR A 89 -13.17 8.28 -0.41
C THR A 89 -13.04 8.99 -1.77
N CYS A 90 -12.15 8.51 -2.64
CA CYS A 90 -11.88 9.12 -3.96
C CYS A 90 -12.47 8.36 -5.15
N GLY A 91 -13.23 7.27 -4.92
CA GLY A 91 -13.84 6.47 -5.99
C GLY A 91 -12.86 5.60 -6.80
N ALA A 92 -11.68 5.30 -6.26
CA ALA A 92 -10.71 4.42 -6.87
C ALA A 92 -11.00 2.94 -6.58
N THR A 93 -10.29 2.04 -7.28
CA THR A 93 -10.43 0.58 -7.11
C THR A 93 -9.21 0.01 -6.39
N VAL A 94 -9.46 -0.93 -5.48
CA VAL A 94 -8.41 -1.69 -4.79
C VAL A 94 -8.40 -3.13 -5.29
N VAL A 95 -7.23 -3.59 -5.72
CA VAL A 95 -6.99 -4.96 -6.17
C VAL A 95 -6.27 -5.72 -5.06
N HIS A 96 -6.92 -6.78 -4.57
CA HIS A 96 -6.32 -7.75 -3.64
C HIS A 96 -5.98 -9.05 -4.37
N LEU A 97 -4.86 -9.65 -4.02
CA LEU A 97 -4.45 -10.95 -4.53
C LEU A 97 -4.63 -12.01 -3.45
N ARG A 98 -5.05 -13.23 -3.84
CA ARG A 98 -5.10 -14.38 -2.93
C ARG A 98 -3.71 -14.83 -2.46
N THR A 99 -2.68 -14.44 -3.18
CA THR A 99 -1.28 -14.79 -2.89
C THR A 99 -0.36 -13.66 -3.36
N LEU A 100 0.70 -13.43 -2.60
CA LEU A 100 1.71 -12.42 -2.87
C LEU A 100 2.97 -13.01 -3.53
N ARG A 101 2.86 -14.21 -4.12
CA ARG A 101 3.99 -14.77 -4.89
C ARG A 101 4.34 -13.83 -6.06
N PRO A 102 5.65 -13.61 -6.34
CA PRO A 102 6.10 -12.59 -7.29
C PRO A 102 5.46 -12.69 -8.69
N GLU A 103 5.22 -13.92 -9.18
CA GLU A 103 4.61 -14.17 -10.48
C GLU A 103 3.19 -13.60 -10.58
N HIS A 104 2.37 -13.77 -9.55
CA HIS A 104 1.00 -13.25 -9.51
C HIS A 104 0.95 -11.74 -9.32
N VAL A 105 1.85 -11.20 -8.50
CA VAL A 105 2.01 -9.74 -8.36
C VAL A 105 2.38 -9.13 -9.71
N ARG A 106 3.34 -9.72 -10.42
CA ARG A 106 3.77 -9.27 -11.75
C ARG A 106 2.64 -9.34 -12.78
N GLU A 107 1.87 -10.43 -12.80
CA GLU A 107 0.73 -10.59 -13.72
C GLU A 107 -0.42 -9.62 -13.42
N ALA A 108 -0.60 -9.22 -12.15
CA ALA A 108 -1.63 -8.29 -11.74
C ALA A 108 -1.47 -6.91 -12.41
N PHE A 109 -0.24 -6.42 -12.59
CA PHE A 109 0.03 -5.12 -13.20
C PHE A 109 -0.61 -4.94 -14.58
N PRO A 110 -0.28 -5.76 -15.61
CA PRO A 110 -0.90 -5.64 -16.92
C PRO A 110 -2.37 -6.09 -16.91
N LYS A 111 -2.71 -7.17 -16.18
CA LYS A 111 -4.06 -7.74 -16.18
C LYS A 111 -5.09 -6.74 -15.64
N TYR A 112 -4.79 -6.12 -14.51
CA TYR A 112 -5.69 -5.19 -13.85
C TYR A 112 -5.35 -3.73 -14.14
N LYS A 113 -4.32 -3.43 -14.95
CA LYS A 113 -3.88 -2.05 -15.26
C LYS A 113 -3.61 -1.25 -13.98
N ILE A 114 -2.78 -1.82 -13.10
CA ILE A 114 -2.45 -1.20 -11.80
C ILE A 114 -1.78 0.15 -12.02
N THR A 115 -2.28 1.17 -11.33
CA THR A 115 -1.78 2.54 -11.35
C THR A 115 -0.79 2.78 -10.22
N TYR A 116 -1.14 2.35 -9.01
CA TYR A 116 -0.37 2.61 -7.79
C TYR A 116 -0.15 1.33 -6.98
N VAL A 117 0.98 1.29 -6.26
CA VAL A 117 1.32 0.26 -5.28
C VAL A 117 2.23 0.89 -4.24
N SER A 118 2.05 0.55 -2.97
CA SER A 118 3.01 0.89 -1.91
C SER A 118 3.92 -0.30 -1.63
N LEU A 119 5.23 -0.03 -1.53
CA LEU A 119 6.26 -1.04 -1.38
C LEU A 119 7.07 -0.78 -0.12
N VAL A 120 7.55 -1.86 0.52
CA VAL A 120 8.60 -1.77 1.54
C VAL A 120 9.98 -1.91 0.90
N PRO A 121 11.06 -1.41 1.54
CA PRO A 121 12.40 -1.44 0.96
C PRO A 121 12.87 -2.83 0.53
N LEU A 122 12.46 -3.88 1.25
CA LEU A 122 12.80 -5.27 0.91
C LEU A 122 12.22 -5.70 -0.45
N VAL A 123 10.95 -5.37 -0.72
CA VAL A 123 10.30 -5.72 -1.98
C VAL A 123 10.98 -4.99 -3.15
N LEU A 124 11.30 -3.71 -2.97
CA LEU A 124 12.01 -2.92 -3.97
C LEU A 124 13.41 -3.47 -4.26
N LYS A 125 14.17 -3.87 -3.22
CA LYS A 125 15.49 -4.50 -3.38
C LYS A 125 15.40 -5.83 -4.14
N ASN A 126 14.39 -6.65 -3.85
CA ASN A 126 14.20 -7.93 -4.54
C ASN A 126 13.83 -7.72 -6.02
N LEU A 127 12.97 -6.73 -6.31
CA LEU A 127 12.68 -6.34 -7.69
C LEU A 127 13.95 -5.88 -8.43
N GLN A 128 14.75 -5.02 -7.80
CA GLN A 128 16.01 -4.56 -8.37
C GLN A 128 16.97 -5.71 -8.68
N LYS A 129 17.14 -6.66 -7.75
CA LYS A 129 17.97 -7.85 -7.95
C LYS A 129 17.48 -8.70 -9.12
N GLY A 130 16.16 -8.92 -9.20
CA GLY A 130 15.55 -9.67 -10.30
C GLY A 130 15.76 -9.00 -11.67
N LEU A 131 15.64 -7.68 -11.74
CA LEU A 131 15.92 -6.92 -12.96
C LEU A 131 17.40 -7.00 -13.35
N GLN A 132 18.30 -6.83 -12.38
CA GLN A 132 19.74 -6.92 -12.60
C GLN A 132 20.16 -8.28 -13.16
N ALA A 133 19.66 -9.38 -12.60
CA ALA A 133 19.93 -10.73 -13.10
C ALA A 133 19.46 -10.91 -14.56
N ARG A 134 18.28 -10.36 -14.92
CA ARG A 134 17.79 -10.39 -16.30
C ARG A 134 18.70 -9.60 -17.24
N PHE A 135 19.20 -8.44 -16.82
CA PHE A 135 20.13 -7.65 -17.64
C PHE A 135 21.49 -8.34 -17.80
N GLU A 136 21.98 -9.02 -16.77
CA GLU A 136 23.23 -9.78 -16.83
C GLU A 136 23.12 -10.98 -17.77
N SER A 137 21.94 -11.59 -17.87
CA SER A 137 21.65 -12.69 -18.81
C SER A 137 21.50 -12.27 -20.28
N LEU A 138 21.54 -10.97 -20.60
CA LEU A 138 21.44 -10.51 -21.99
C LEU A 138 22.67 -10.92 -22.82
N PRO A 139 22.51 -11.17 -24.13
CA PRO A 139 23.63 -11.35 -25.05
C PRO A 139 24.63 -10.19 -24.96
N PRO A 140 25.95 -10.43 -25.14
CA PRO A 140 26.99 -9.42 -24.92
C PRO A 140 26.76 -8.08 -25.64
N GLY A 141 26.29 -8.13 -26.89
CA GLY A 141 25.97 -6.93 -27.67
C GLY A 141 24.80 -6.13 -27.08
N GLN A 142 23.70 -6.80 -26.71
CA GLN A 142 22.54 -6.17 -26.08
C GLN A 142 22.89 -5.59 -24.70
N ARG A 143 23.70 -6.31 -23.91
CA ARG A 143 24.19 -5.83 -22.62
C ARG A 143 25.05 -4.58 -22.76
N LYS A 144 25.92 -4.51 -23.78
CA LYS A 144 26.74 -3.32 -24.06
C LYS A 144 25.87 -2.11 -24.40
N ILE A 145 24.87 -2.28 -25.27
CA ILE A 145 23.91 -1.22 -25.62
C ILE A 145 23.17 -0.74 -24.37
N PHE A 146 22.65 -1.67 -23.57
CA PHE A 146 21.94 -1.35 -22.32
C PHE A 146 22.83 -0.54 -21.36
N ASN A 147 24.08 -0.94 -21.15
CA ASN A 147 25.00 -0.23 -20.26
C ASN A 147 25.30 1.20 -20.75
N VAL A 148 25.43 1.39 -22.06
CA VAL A 148 25.58 2.73 -22.65
C VAL A 148 24.35 3.59 -22.38
N LEU A 149 23.14 3.05 -22.62
CA LEU A 149 21.88 3.76 -22.36
C LEU A 149 21.73 4.13 -20.87
N VAL A 150 22.09 3.22 -19.96
CA VAL A 150 22.10 3.50 -18.52
C VAL A 150 23.11 4.61 -18.18
N GLY A 151 24.29 4.61 -18.80
CA GLY A 151 25.30 5.66 -18.63
C GLY A 151 24.79 7.03 -19.06
N ILE A 152 24.17 7.11 -20.25
CA ILE A 152 23.53 8.33 -20.75
C ILE A 152 22.40 8.78 -19.81
N ASN A 153 21.53 7.86 -19.40
CA ASN A 153 20.43 8.19 -18.48
C ASN A 153 20.95 8.73 -17.15
N LYS A 154 22.02 8.14 -16.58
CA LYS A 154 22.65 8.64 -15.35
C LYS A 154 23.24 10.04 -15.52
N MET A 155 23.80 10.35 -16.68
CA MET A 155 24.33 11.68 -17.00
C MET A 155 23.22 12.73 -17.15
N LEU A 156 22.08 12.33 -17.72
CA LEU A 156 20.93 13.22 -17.96
C LEU A 156 20.00 13.36 -16.75
N THR A 157 20.00 12.40 -15.83
CA THR A 157 19.16 12.44 -14.62
C THR A 157 19.85 13.27 -13.54
N LYS A 158 19.11 14.20 -12.92
CA LYS A 158 19.63 15.01 -11.81
C LYS A 158 20.16 14.13 -10.69
N SER A 159 21.36 14.43 -10.19
CA SER A 159 22.02 13.71 -9.09
C SER A 159 21.28 13.81 -7.74
N ARG A 160 20.21 14.60 -7.65
CA ARG A 160 19.36 14.78 -6.46
C ARG A 160 17.88 14.85 -6.85
N PRO A 161 16.96 14.34 -6.01
CA PRO A 161 15.53 14.51 -6.22
C PRO A 161 15.16 16.00 -6.22
N ARG A 162 14.15 16.38 -7.03
CA ARG A 162 13.48 17.67 -6.84
C ARG A 162 12.63 17.52 -5.59
N LEU A 163 13.17 17.96 -4.45
CA LEU A 163 12.41 18.12 -3.21
C LEU A 163 11.45 19.30 -3.36
#